data_AF-A0AA39QV73-F1
#
_entry.id   AF-A0AA39QV73-F1
#
_cell.length_a   1.000
_cell.length_b   1.000
_cell.length_c   1.000
_cell.angle_alpha   90.00
_cell.angle_beta   90.00
_cell.angle_gamma   90.00
#
_symmetry.space_group_name_H-M   'P 1'
#
loop_
_entity.id
_entity.type
_entity.pdbx_description
1 polymer ?
#
loop_
_entity_poly.entity_id
_entity_poly.type
_entity_poly.pdbx_seq_one_letter_code
_entity_poly.pdbx_strand_id
1 'polypeptide(L)'
;MLLLPTSRGSVHITSASPIDAPAIDSNIYDTEIDRTALIHGVRRVLHALLGTSTGKSYVNSEAAPPDMPALTENSSDAEIDTGIRLTGLSHAHSAGTAAMGKVVDTQLRVKGVRGLRVADASIFPTTIGGHPQATLYGVAEHAADIILQDM
;
A
#
# COMPACT_ATOMS: atom_id res chain seq x y z
N MET A 1 -0.12 -8.02 -5.62
CA MET A 1 0.18 -7.33 -4.34
C MET A 1 1.56 -6.71 -4.44
N LEU A 2 1.71 -5.44 -4.06
CA LEU A 2 2.99 -4.74 -3.96
C LEU A 2 3.11 -4.14 -2.55
N LEU A 3 4.13 -4.53 -1.80
CA LEU A 3 4.24 -4.21 -0.37
C LEU A 3 5.04 -2.92 -0.09
N LEU A 4 5.98 -2.60 -0.97
CA LEU A 4 6.88 -1.46 -0.85
C LEU A 4 6.77 -0.59 -2.12
N PRO A 5 5.60 0.00 -2.41
CA PRO A 5 5.44 0.88 -3.56
C PRO A 5 6.39 2.09 -3.46
N THR A 6 6.87 2.51 -4.62
CA THR A 6 7.68 3.71 -4.79
C THR A 6 6.83 4.90 -5.23
N SER A 7 5.66 4.66 -5.83
CA SER A 7 4.66 5.68 -6.12
C SER A 7 4.23 6.39 -4.83
N ARG A 8 3.94 7.69 -4.92
CA ARG A 8 3.54 8.53 -3.78
C ARG A 8 2.32 9.36 -4.14
N GLY A 9 1.37 9.35 -3.23
CA GLY A 9 0.13 10.11 -3.30
C GLY A 9 0.06 11.24 -2.28
N SER A 10 -1.14 11.76 -2.09
CA SER A 10 -1.44 12.82 -1.13
C SER A 10 -2.84 12.67 -0.51
N VAL A 11 -3.04 13.31 0.63
CA VAL A 11 -4.34 13.49 1.26
C VAL A 11 -4.45 14.93 1.75
N HIS A 12 -5.54 15.60 1.39
CA HIS A 12 -5.75 17.00 1.72
C HIS A 12 -7.21 17.28 2.10
N ILE A 13 -7.41 18.21 3.04
CA ILE A 13 -8.75 18.71 3.37
C ILE A 13 -9.38 19.39 2.16
N THR A 14 -10.69 19.26 2.02
CA THR A 14 -11.47 19.88 0.94
C THR A 14 -12.27 21.09 1.44
N SER A 15 -12.43 21.22 2.76
CA SER A 15 -13.13 22.32 3.41
C SER A 15 -12.56 22.55 4.83
N ALA A 16 -13.14 23.50 5.56
CA ALA A 16 -12.83 23.74 6.98
C ALA A 16 -13.59 22.79 7.95
N SER A 17 -14.54 22.01 7.45
CA SER A 17 -15.33 21.07 8.24
C SER A 17 -14.54 19.77 8.45
N PRO A 18 -14.36 19.28 9.70
CA PRO A 18 -13.58 18.08 9.98
C PRO A 18 -14.32 16.77 9.64
N ILE A 19 -15.62 16.83 9.33
CA ILE A 19 -16.42 15.65 8.96
C ILE A 19 -16.51 15.45 7.44
N ASP A 20 -16.05 16.42 6.66
CA ASP A 20 -16.07 16.34 5.21
C ASP A 20 -14.96 15.39 4.75
N ALA A 21 -15.27 14.54 3.77
CA ALA A 21 -14.29 13.60 3.24
C ALA A 21 -13.09 14.36 2.62
N PRO A 22 -11.85 13.96 2.92
CA PRO A 22 -10.68 14.56 2.32
C PRO A 22 -10.54 14.13 0.85
N ALA A 23 -9.81 14.93 0.06
CA ALA A 23 -9.34 14.51 -1.24
C ALA A 23 -8.16 13.55 -1.04
N ILE A 24 -8.30 12.32 -1.53
CA ILE A 24 -7.26 11.30 -1.47
C ILE A 24 -6.86 10.94 -2.90
N ASP A 25 -5.59 11.16 -3.22
CA ASP A 25 -4.99 10.64 -4.44
C ASP A 25 -3.87 9.69 -4.05
N SER A 26 -4.07 8.39 -4.29
CA SER A 26 -3.04 7.38 -3.98
C SER A 26 -1.91 7.34 -5.01
N ASN A 27 -2.14 7.92 -6.20
CA ASN A 27 -1.20 7.92 -7.33
C ASN A 27 -0.62 6.51 -7.61
N ILE A 28 -1.48 5.49 -7.55
CA ILE A 28 -1.06 4.10 -7.76
C ILE A 28 -0.61 3.89 -9.21
N TYR A 29 0.42 3.06 -9.40
CA TYR A 29 1.00 2.73 -10.71
C TYR A 29 1.75 3.86 -11.43
N ASP A 30 2.11 4.94 -10.72
CA ASP A 30 2.83 6.08 -11.29
C ASP A 30 4.24 5.71 -11.76
N THR A 31 4.96 4.95 -10.94
CA THR A 31 6.36 4.59 -11.23
C THR A 31 6.48 3.33 -12.07
N GLU A 32 7.49 3.29 -12.94
CA GLU A 32 7.80 2.11 -13.75
C GLU A 32 8.17 0.90 -12.90
N ILE A 33 8.91 1.10 -11.81
CA ILE A 33 9.33 0.00 -10.94
C ILE A 33 8.15 -0.69 -10.26
N ASP A 34 7.12 0.07 -9.85
CA ASP A 34 5.92 -0.51 -9.25
C ASP A 34 5.14 -1.34 -10.28
N ARG A 35 4.99 -0.81 -11.51
CA ARG A 35 4.32 -1.52 -12.62
C ARG A 35 5.06 -2.81 -12.98
N THR A 36 6.37 -2.75 -13.18
CA THR A 36 7.21 -3.91 -13.51
C THR A 36 7.19 -4.97 -12.41
N ALA A 37 7.25 -4.56 -11.14
CA ALA A 37 7.16 -5.48 -10.01
C ALA A 37 5.79 -6.19 -9.94
N LEU A 38 4.71 -5.46 -10.22
CA LEU A 38 3.37 -6.04 -10.26
C LEU A 38 3.20 -7.04 -11.42
N ILE A 39 3.63 -6.68 -12.63
CA ILE A 39 3.60 -7.58 -13.80
C ILE A 39 4.38 -8.86 -13.50
N HIS A 40 5.59 -8.71 -12.94
CA HIS A 40 6.39 -9.85 -12.52
C HIS A 40 5.66 -10.72 -11.49
N GLY A 41 5.05 -10.11 -10.48
CA GLY A 41 4.25 -10.82 -9.46
C GLY A 41 3.10 -11.61 -10.07
N VAL A 42 2.33 -11.01 -10.98
CA VAL A 42 1.22 -11.69 -11.67
C VAL A 42 1.73 -12.86 -12.51
N ARG A 43 2.82 -12.69 -13.27
CA ARG A 43 3.43 -13.78 -14.04
C ARG A 43 3.83 -14.96 -13.16
N ARG A 44 4.40 -14.70 -11.98
CA ARG A 44 4.78 -15.76 -11.03
C ARG A 44 3.55 -16.51 -10.51
N VAL A 45 2.44 -15.81 -10.25
CA VAL A 45 1.17 -16.43 -9.84
C VAL A 45 0.57 -17.26 -10.98
N LEU A 46 0.52 -16.72 -12.21
CA LEU A 46 0.03 -17.45 -13.38
C LEU A 46 0.82 -18.74 -13.62
N HIS A 47 2.16 -18.68 -13.54
CA HIS A 47 2.99 -19.88 -13.64
C HIS A 47 2.70 -20.88 -12.50
N ALA A 48 2.60 -20.42 -11.25
CA ALA A 48 2.33 -21.30 -10.12
C ALA A 48 0.98 -22.03 -10.25
N LEU A 49 -0.07 -21.31 -10.69
CA LEU A 49 -1.43 -21.84 -10.77
C LEU A 49 -1.72 -22.58 -12.09
N LEU A 50 -1.21 -22.09 -13.22
CA LEU A 50 -1.56 -22.56 -14.56
C LEU A 50 -0.38 -23.19 -15.31
N GLY A 51 0.85 -23.13 -14.79
CA GLY A 51 2.03 -23.75 -15.39
C GLY A 51 2.44 -25.06 -14.72
N THR A 52 2.09 -25.26 -13.44
CA THR A 52 2.46 -26.46 -12.67
C THR A 52 1.35 -27.51 -12.65
N SER A 53 1.72 -28.79 -12.48
CA SER A 53 0.75 -29.88 -12.33
C SER A 53 -0.13 -29.71 -11.08
N THR A 54 0.47 -29.32 -9.96
CA THR A 54 -0.25 -29.05 -8.70
C THR A 54 -1.20 -27.88 -8.83
N GLY A 55 -0.79 -26.78 -9.47
CA GLY A 55 -1.68 -25.64 -9.69
C GLY A 55 -2.90 -26.04 -10.51
N LYS A 56 -2.67 -26.73 -11.63
CA LYS A 56 -3.72 -27.21 -12.54
C LYS A 56 -4.69 -28.21 -11.91
N SER A 57 -4.30 -28.93 -10.86
CA SER A 57 -5.23 -29.82 -10.14
C SER A 57 -6.28 -29.08 -9.32
N TYR A 58 -6.05 -27.79 -9.01
CA TYR A 58 -6.98 -26.96 -8.23
C TYR A 58 -7.58 -25.80 -9.03
N VAL A 59 -6.87 -25.30 -10.04
CA VAL A 59 -7.27 -24.12 -10.82
C VAL A 59 -7.42 -24.50 -12.28
N ASN A 60 -8.63 -24.35 -12.81
CA ASN A 60 -8.92 -24.62 -14.22
C ASN A 60 -8.46 -23.47 -15.14
N SER A 61 -8.79 -22.22 -14.77
CA SER A 61 -8.45 -21.02 -15.53
C SER A 61 -8.43 -19.80 -14.62
N GLU A 62 -7.85 -18.72 -15.13
CA GLU A 62 -8.02 -17.39 -14.54
C GLU A 62 -9.48 -16.92 -14.70
N ALA A 63 -9.95 -16.08 -13.77
CA ALA A 63 -11.31 -15.56 -13.73
C ALA A 63 -11.34 -14.11 -14.22
N ALA A 64 -11.32 -13.96 -15.55
CA ALA A 64 -11.24 -12.67 -16.20
C ALA A 64 -12.51 -11.80 -15.97
N PRO A 65 -12.36 -10.48 -15.99
CA PRO A 65 -13.50 -9.56 -16.17
C PRO A 65 -14.29 -9.88 -17.46
N PRO A 66 -15.60 -9.56 -17.54
CA PRO A 66 -16.45 -9.93 -18.67
C PRO A 66 -15.93 -9.53 -20.07
N ASP A 67 -15.19 -8.43 -20.16
CA ASP A 67 -14.70 -7.85 -21.41
C ASP A 67 -13.20 -8.08 -21.66
N MET A 68 -12.60 -9.08 -21.01
CA MET A 68 -11.17 -9.37 -21.14
C MET A 68 -10.91 -10.87 -21.31
N PRO A 69 -9.97 -11.29 -22.19
CA PRO A 69 -9.54 -12.68 -22.22
C PRO A 69 -8.87 -13.07 -20.91
N ALA A 70 -9.07 -14.32 -20.49
CA ALA A 70 -8.40 -14.87 -19.33
C ALA A 70 -6.88 -14.87 -19.53
N LEU A 71 -6.16 -14.38 -18.52
CA LEU A 71 -4.70 -14.39 -18.56
C LEU A 71 -4.18 -15.82 -18.49
N THR A 72 -3.12 -16.08 -19.26
CA THR A 72 -2.44 -17.38 -19.32
C THR A 72 -0.96 -17.23 -19.02
N GLU A 73 -0.25 -18.34 -18.87
CA GLU A 73 1.21 -18.33 -18.69
C GLU A 73 1.95 -17.62 -19.84
N ASN A 74 1.35 -17.59 -21.04
CA ASN A 74 1.93 -16.97 -22.24
C ASN A 74 1.44 -15.53 -22.47
N SER A 75 0.63 -14.97 -21.57
CA SER A 75 0.19 -13.58 -21.69
C SER A 75 1.37 -12.61 -21.67
N SER A 76 1.33 -11.66 -22.58
CA SER A 76 2.29 -10.57 -22.71
C SER A 76 2.23 -9.62 -21.50
N ASP A 77 3.31 -8.86 -21.29
CA ASP A 77 3.35 -7.85 -20.23
C ASP A 77 2.25 -6.78 -20.41
N ALA A 78 1.89 -6.45 -21.65
CA ALA A 78 0.83 -5.49 -21.96
C ALA A 78 -0.57 -6.01 -21.59
N GLU A 79 -0.84 -7.31 -21.84
CA GLU A 79 -2.10 -7.94 -21.41
C GLU A 79 -2.18 -8.00 -19.88
N ILE A 80 -1.07 -8.34 -19.21
CA ILE A 80 -1.00 -8.37 -17.74
C ILE A 80 -1.20 -6.96 -17.15
N ASP A 81 -0.54 -5.93 -17.68
CA ASP A 81 -0.71 -4.54 -17.22
C ASP A 81 -2.16 -4.06 -17.38
N THR A 82 -2.79 -4.38 -18.50
CA THR A 82 -4.21 -4.07 -18.75
C THR A 82 -5.09 -4.71 -17.67
N GLY A 83 -4.86 -5.99 -17.36
CA GLY A 83 -5.58 -6.71 -16.31
C GLY A 83 -5.37 -6.10 -14.92
N ILE A 84 -4.13 -5.72 -14.60
CA ILE A 84 -3.80 -5.04 -13.33
C ILE A 84 -4.52 -3.70 -13.20
N ARG A 85 -4.58 -2.89 -14.27
CA ARG A 85 -5.25 -1.58 -14.23
C ARG A 85 -6.76 -1.68 -14.04
N LEU A 86 -7.38 -2.72 -14.58
CA LEU A 86 -8.83 -2.93 -14.47
C LEU A 86 -9.25 -3.53 -13.13
N THR A 87 -8.41 -4.39 -12.55
CA THR A 87 -8.79 -5.21 -11.38
C THR A 87 -8.06 -4.82 -10.10
N GLY A 88 -6.98 -4.06 -10.21
CA GLY A 88 -6.11 -3.75 -9.09
C GLY A 88 -6.76 -2.77 -8.11
N LEU A 89 -6.64 -3.09 -6.83
CA LEU A 89 -7.24 -2.36 -5.72
C LEU A 89 -6.19 -2.02 -4.66
N SER A 90 -6.51 -1.02 -3.83
CA SER A 90 -5.74 -0.74 -2.62
C SER A 90 -5.79 -1.93 -1.67
N HIS A 91 -4.66 -2.24 -1.02
CA HIS A 91 -4.58 -3.24 0.04
C HIS A 91 -4.98 -2.67 1.42
N ALA A 92 -5.50 -1.43 1.46
CA ALA A 92 -5.91 -0.74 2.69
C ALA A 92 -4.80 -0.62 3.76
N HIS A 93 -3.53 -0.59 3.34
CA HIS A 93 -2.34 -0.41 4.21
C HIS A 93 -1.68 0.97 4.01
N SER A 94 -2.47 2.05 4.00
CA SER A 94 -1.97 3.41 3.78
C SER A 94 -1.05 3.88 4.91
N ALA A 95 0.02 4.61 4.58
CA ALA A 95 1.01 5.12 5.52
C ALA A 95 1.70 6.41 4.99
N GLY A 96 2.44 7.10 5.86
CA GLY A 96 3.38 8.16 5.46
C GLY A 96 2.83 9.57 5.26
N THR A 97 1.57 9.81 5.60
CA THR A 97 0.94 11.14 5.47
C THR A 97 1.46 12.18 6.47
N ALA A 98 2.04 11.74 7.59
CA ALA A 98 2.68 12.56 8.62
C ALA A 98 4.09 12.04 8.93
N ALA A 99 4.85 11.69 7.88
CA ALA A 99 6.10 10.97 7.98
C ALA A 99 7.12 11.57 8.97
N MET A 100 7.76 10.70 9.76
CA MET A 100 8.87 11.00 10.64
C MET A 100 10.05 11.60 9.87
N GLY A 101 10.71 12.61 10.46
CA GLY A 101 11.74 13.43 9.82
C GLY A 101 11.17 14.58 8.98
N LYS A 102 9.97 14.42 8.40
CA LYS A 102 9.29 15.46 7.62
C LYS A 102 8.30 16.27 8.46
N VAL A 103 7.29 15.60 9.04
CA VAL A 103 6.18 16.20 9.80
C VAL A 103 6.37 16.02 11.30
N VAL A 104 6.68 14.79 11.74
CA VAL A 104 7.01 14.50 13.14
C VAL A 104 8.50 14.27 13.34
N ASP A 105 9.00 14.47 14.56
CA ASP A 105 10.36 14.07 14.94
C ASP A 105 10.43 12.62 15.45
N THR A 106 11.61 12.17 15.89
CA THR A 106 11.83 10.82 16.42
C THR A 106 11.16 10.55 17.77
N GLN A 107 10.53 11.56 18.36
CA GLN A 107 9.72 11.46 19.59
C GLN A 107 8.22 11.64 19.27
N LEU A 108 7.86 11.48 17.98
CA LEU A 108 6.50 11.57 17.46
C LEU A 108 5.86 12.97 17.59
N ARG A 109 6.64 13.99 17.94
CA ARG A 109 6.13 15.36 18.12
C ARG A 109 5.98 16.04 16.78
N VAL A 110 4.86 16.71 16.58
CA VAL A 110 4.65 17.53 15.38
C VAL A 110 5.61 18.70 15.41
N LYS A 111 6.45 18.81 14.37
CA LYS A 111 7.54 19.80 14.32
C LYS A 111 6.97 21.22 14.37
N GLY A 112 7.46 22.02 15.32
CA GLY A 112 7.02 23.41 15.52
C GLY A 112 5.74 23.58 16.34
N VAL A 113 5.12 22.48 16.82
CA VAL A 113 3.91 22.52 17.64
C VAL A 113 4.21 21.92 19.02
N ARG A 114 3.82 22.63 20.09
CA ARG A 114 3.97 22.13 21.47
C ARG A 114 2.77 21.29 21.87
N GLY A 115 3.02 20.20 22.59
CA GLY A 115 1.96 19.36 23.17
C GLY A 115 1.16 18.55 22.15
N LEU A 116 1.65 18.38 20.91
CA LEU A 116 0.98 17.61 19.86
C LEU A 116 1.90 16.51 19.31
N ARG A 117 1.35 15.29 19.21
CA ARG A 117 2.01 14.13 18.63
C ARG A 117 1.09 13.39 17.65
N VAL A 118 1.68 12.59 16.77
CA VAL A 118 0.95 11.66 15.89
C VAL A 118 1.50 10.25 16.11
N ALA A 119 0.63 9.27 16.37
CA ALA A 119 1.00 7.91 16.72
C ALA A 119 0.12 6.87 15.99
N ASP A 120 0.24 6.82 14.66
CA ASP A 120 -0.44 5.86 13.80
C ASP A 120 0.42 5.55 12.56
N ALA A 121 -0.12 4.85 11.55
CA ALA A 121 0.63 4.49 10.33
C ALA A 121 1.16 5.69 9.52
N SER A 122 0.63 6.89 9.72
CA SER A 122 1.05 8.09 9.01
C SER A 122 2.50 8.48 9.29
N ILE A 123 3.08 8.06 10.40
CA ILE A 123 4.45 8.43 10.79
C ILE A 123 5.52 7.70 9.96
N PHE A 124 5.19 6.58 9.30
CA PHE A 124 6.20 5.81 8.60
C PHE A 124 6.59 6.48 7.29
N PRO A 125 7.87 6.82 7.05
CA PRO A 125 8.29 7.47 5.79
C PRO A 125 8.13 6.56 4.56
N THR A 126 8.03 5.26 4.77
CA THR A 126 7.78 4.22 3.77
C THR A 126 6.75 3.23 4.30
N THR A 127 6.00 2.56 3.43
CA THR A 127 5.08 1.51 3.86
C THR A 127 5.81 0.35 4.54
N ILE A 128 5.07 -0.40 5.35
CA ILE A 128 5.57 -1.60 6.03
C ILE A 128 5.44 -2.79 5.08
N GLY A 129 6.52 -3.55 4.92
CA GLY A 129 6.52 -4.78 4.12
C GLY A 129 5.78 -5.93 4.80
N GLY A 130 4.45 -5.89 4.82
CA GLY A 130 3.60 -6.92 5.42
C GLY A 130 2.29 -6.38 5.97
N HIS A 131 1.68 -7.13 6.90
CA HIS A 131 0.50 -6.66 7.63
C HIS A 131 0.94 -5.65 8.71
N PRO A 132 0.45 -4.40 8.67
CA PRO A 132 0.96 -3.34 9.55
C PRO A 132 0.50 -3.47 11.00
N GLN A 133 -0.54 -4.29 11.28
CA GLN A 133 -1.19 -4.34 12.59
C GLN A 133 -0.22 -4.54 13.76
N ALA A 134 0.65 -5.56 13.71
CA ALA A 134 1.61 -5.82 14.78
C ALA A 134 2.61 -4.67 14.96
N THR A 135 3.06 -4.08 13.86
CA THR A 135 3.96 -2.91 13.88
C THR A 135 3.27 -1.70 14.49
N LEU A 136 1.97 -1.48 14.21
CA LEU A 136 1.21 -0.38 14.78
C LEU A 136 0.97 -0.53 16.28
N TYR A 137 0.76 -1.76 16.78
CA TYR A 137 0.76 -2.00 18.22
C TYR A 137 2.10 -1.63 18.86
N GLY A 138 3.23 -2.02 18.25
CA GLY A 138 4.55 -1.63 18.73
C GLY A 138 4.78 -0.12 18.74
N VAL A 139 4.26 0.61 17.73
CA VAL A 139 4.30 2.08 17.73
C VAL A 139 3.45 2.67 18.84
N ALA A 140 2.26 2.13 19.09
CA ALA A 140 1.38 2.63 20.14
C ALA A 140 2.01 2.46 21.54
N GLU A 141 2.59 1.28 21.82
CA GLU A 141 3.32 1.03 23.07
C GLU A 141 4.52 1.98 23.22
N HIS A 142 5.32 2.13 22.15
CA HIS A 142 6.45 3.05 22.18
C HIS A 142 6.03 4.52 22.36
N ALA A 143 4.91 4.93 21.75
CA ALA A 143 4.35 6.26 21.94
C ALA A 143 3.94 6.47 23.40
N ALA A 144 3.32 5.47 24.05
CA ALA A 144 2.96 5.53 25.46
C ALA A 144 4.20 5.71 26.35
N ASP A 145 5.27 4.96 26.10
CA ASP A 145 6.54 5.11 26.83
C ASP A 145 7.14 6.52 26.70
N ILE A 146 7.18 7.08 25.48
CA ILE A 146 7.68 8.45 25.25
C ILE A 146 6.76 9.48 25.94
N ILE A 147 5.44 9.24 26.01
CA ILE A 147 4.52 10.15 26.71
C ILE A 147 4.83 10.13 28.20
N LEU A 148 4.95 8.94 28.81
CA LEU A 148 5.23 8.79 30.24
C LEU A 148 6.57 9.40 30.66
N GLN A 149 7.58 9.35 29.80
CA GLN A 149 8.90 9.95 30.07
C GLN A 149 8.92 11.49 30.00
N ASP A 150 7.97 12.10 29.29
CA ASP A 150 7.86 13.56 29.14
C ASP A 150 6.97 14.22 30.22
N MET A 151 6.37 13.41 31.12
CA MET A 151 5.56 13.87 32.26
C MET A 151 6.41 14.14 33.49
#